data_AF-A0A6B1E842-F1
#
_entry.id   AF-A0A6B1E842-F1
#
_cell.length_a   1.000
_cell.length_b   1.000
_cell.length_c   1.000
_cell.angle_alpha   90.00
_cell.angle_beta   90.00
_cell.angle_gamma   90.00
#
_symmetry.space_group_name_H-M   'P 1'
#
loop_
_entity.id
_entity.type
_entity.pdbx_description
1 polymer ?
#
loop_
_entity_poly.entity_id
_entity_poly.type
_entity_poly.pdbx_seq_one_letter_code
_entity_poly.pdbx_strand_id
1 'polypeptide(L)'
;HEELRLYKRYNPEEFPHYDNYDAIEVSKTKEIPYDWPGAMGVPISFLDKHSPEQFEILGIDHDFVKQATGKRSRFKLKGKIKYARIVIRNKRLQT
;
A
#
# COMPACT_ATOMS: atom_id res chain seq x y z
N HIS A 1 -0.38 -19.41 -5.43
CA HIS A 1 -0.02 -18.11 -6.03
C HIS A 1 1.49 -18.01 -6.16
N GLU A 2 1.99 -17.32 -7.19
CA GLU A 2 3.42 -17.15 -7.43
C GLU A 2 3.97 -15.96 -6.64
N GLU A 3 5.23 -16.06 -6.24
CA GLU A 3 5.94 -14.97 -5.56
C GLU A 3 6.24 -13.81 -6.53
N LEU A 4 5.99 -12.58 -6.09
CA LEU A 4 6.35 -11.40 -6.85
C LEU A 4 7.84 -11.10 -6.69
N ARG A 5 8.58 -11.08 -7.81
CA ARG A 5 9.95 -10.58 -7.82
C ARG A 5 9.95 -9.06 -7.62
N LEU A 6 10.41 -8.62 -6.45
CA LEU A 6 10.55 -7.21 -6.10
C LEU A 6 11.94 -6.73 -6.47
N TYR A 7 12.03 -5.62 -7.21
CA TYR A 7 13.30 -5.03 -7.67
C TYR A 7 13.39 -3.53 -7.40
N LYS A 8 12.29 -2.89 -7.00
CA LYS A 8 12.28 -1.48 -6.66
C LYS A 8 12.78 -1.27 -5.25
N ARG A 9 13.67 -0.30 -5.07
CA ARG A 9 14.04 0.23 -3.77
C ARG A 9 13.13 1.41 -3.44
N TYR A 10 12.76 1.57 -2.17
CA TYR A 10 11.98 2.71 -1.71
C TYR A 10 12.69 4.04 -2.04
N ASN A 11 11.93 4.96 -2.61
CA ASN A 11 12.29 6.34 -2.90
C ASN A 11 11.06 7.21 -2.61
N PRO A 12 11.13 8.19 -1.68
CA PRO A 12 9.97 9.01 -1.32
C PRO A 12 9.39 9.84 -2.48
N GLU A 13 10.18 10.13 -3.51
CA GLU A 13 9.68 10.81 -4.71
C GLU A 13 8.78 9.91 -5.57
N GLU A 14 9.13 8.62 -5.69
CA GLU A 14 8.34 7.62 -6.44
C GLU A 14 7.18 7.05 -5.61
N PHE A 15 7.37 6.92 -4.30
CA PHE A 15 6.42 6.31 -3.37
C PHE A 15 6.09 7.27 -2.23
N PRO A 16 5.39 8.38 -2.52
CA PRO A 16 5.09 9.38 -1.50
C PRO A 16 4.08 8.85 -0.47
N HIS A 17 4.11 9.41 0.73
CA HIS A 17 3.13 9.09 1.78
C HIS A 17 1.78 9.74 1.50
N TYR A 18 0.70 9.09 1.93
CA TYR A 18 -0.63 9.68 1.89
C TYR A 18 -0.80 10.75 2.98
N ASP A 19 -1.64 11.75 2.70
CA ASP A 19 -1.87 12.89 3.60
C ASP A 19 -2.68 12.49 4.84
N ASN A 20 -3.43 11.39 4.77
CA ASN A 20 -4.48 11.04 5.73
C ASN A 20 -4.40 9.61 6.28
N TYR A 21 -3.28 8.93 6.05
CA TYR A 21 -2.93 7.64 6.67
C TYR A 21 -1.44 7.37 6.48
N ASP A 22 -0.80 6.76 7.48
CA ASP A 22 0.63 6.42 7.42
C ASP A 22 0.88 5.18 6.56
N ALA A 23 0.86 5.39 5.24
CA ALA A 23 1.22 4.42 4.22
C ALA A 23 1.78 5.13 2.99
N ILE A 24 2.56 4.41 2.20
CA ILE A 24 3.09 4.91 0.92
C ILE A 24 2.16 4.58 -0.24
N GLU A 25 2.12 5.46 -1.25
CA GLU A 25 1.44 5.22 -2.52
C GLU A 25 2.30 4.32 -3.40
N VAL A 26 1.73 3.19 -3.82
CA VAL A 26 2.35 2.31 -4.82
C VAL A 26 1.41 2.22 -6.00
N SER A 27 1.73 2.92 -7.08
CA SER A 27 0.86 3.03 -8.25
C SER A 27 0.69 1.72 -9.01
N LYS A 28 1.67 0.82 -8.97
CA LYS A 28 1.68 -0.47 -9.69
C LYS A 28 2.24 -1.59 -8.81
N THR A 29 1.57 -2.75 -8.81
CA THR A 29 2.01 -3.97 -8.09
C THR A 29 3.44 -4.39 -8.43
N LYS A 30 3.87 -4.24 -9.68
CA LYS A 30 5.23 -4.61 -10.10
C LYS A 30 6.33 -3.65 -9.59
N GLU A 31 5.95 -2.53 -8.98
CA GLU A 31 6.85 -1.50 -8.48
C GLU A 31 6.89 -1.48 -6.94
N ILE A 32 6.25 -2.45 -6.26
CA ILE A 32 6.30 -2.56 -4.80
C ILE A 32 7.77 -2.57 -4.33
N PRO A 33 8.16 -1.65 -3.42
CA PRO A 33 9.52 -1.60 -2.93
C PRO A 33 9.85 -2.80 -2.03
N TYR A 34 11.05 -3.38 -2.20
CA TYR A 34 11.46 -4.58 -1.45
C TYR A 34 11.92 -4.28 -0.01
N ASP A 35 12.24 -3.01 0.30
CA ASP A 35 12.85 -2.56 1.56
C ASP A 35 11.93 -1.67 2.42
N TRP A 36 10.64 -1.55 2.07
CA TRP A 36 9.67 -0.80 2.88
C TRP A 36 8.90 -1.71 3.86
N PRO A 37 9.12 -1.59 5.18
CA PRO A 37 8.48 -2.44 6.18
C PRO A 37 7.05 -2.00 6.55
N GLY A 38 6.68 -0.76 6.21
CA GLY A 38 5.42 -0.15 6.59
C GLY A 38 4.23 -0.56 5.71
N ALA A 39 3.09 0.08 5.96
CA ALA A 39 1.89 -0.10 5.14
C ALA A 39 2.06 0.50 3.74
N MET A 40 1.51 -0.16 2.74
CA MET A 40 1.56 0.25 1.34
C MET A 40 0.16 0.23 0.74
N GLY A 41 -0.26 1.33 0.12
CA GLY A 41 -1.51 1.37 -0.64
C GLY A 41 -1.27 0.98 -2.10
N VAL A 42 -1.71 -0.21 -2.49
CA VAL A 42 -1.57 -0.79 -3.84
C VAL A 42 -2.90 -0.77 -4.62
N PRO A 43 -2.89 -0.89 -5.97
CA PRO A 43 -4.13 -0.99 -6.75
C PRO A 43 -4.97 -2.20 -6.33
N ILE A 44 -6.29 -2.12 -6.52
CA ILE A 44 -7.20 -3.25 -6.25
C ILE A 44 -6.84 -4.52 -7.05
N SER A 45 -6.26 -4.37 -8.24
CA SER A 45 -5.76 -5.48 -9.08
C SER A 45 -4.54 -6.20 -8.48
N PHE A 46 -4.04 -5.77 -7.32
CA PHE A 46 -3.09 -6.54 -6.54
C PHE A 46 -3.63 -7.92 -6.16
N LEU A 47 -4.95 -8.08 -5.97
CA LEU A 47 -5.55 -9.37 -5.59
C LEU A 47 -5.23 -10.48 -6.59
N ASP A 48 -5.20 -10.17 -7.88
CA ASP A 48 -4.86 -11.14 -8.94
C ASP A 48 -3.43 -11.69 -8.81
N LYS A 49 -2.57 -10.97 -8.09
CA LYS A 49 -1.13 -11.21 -7.94
C LYS A 49 -0.72 -11.45 -6.49
N HIS A 50 -1.69 -11.58 -5.58
CA HIS A 50 -1.42 -11.68 -4.16
C HIS A 50 -0.69 -12.99 -3.85
N SER A 51 0.43 -12.89 -3.13
CA SER A 51 1.10 -14.04 -2.53
C SER A 51 0.99 -13.93 -1.00
N PRO A 52 0.15 -14.75 -0.33
CA PRO A 52 -0.03 -14.71 1.13
C PRO A 52 1.23 -14.98 1.94
N GLU A 53 2.22 -15.68 1.36
CA GLU A 53 3.52 -15.92 1.98
C GLU A 53 4.40 -14.66 1.97
N GLN A 54 4.19 -13.78 0.99
CA GLN A 54 4.99 -12.56 0.81
C GLN A 54 4.32 -11.33 1.44
N PHE A 55 3.01 -11.21 1.31
CA PHE A 55 2.26 -10.02 1.69
C PHE A 55 1.05 -10.35 2.55
N GLU A 56 0.91 -9.60 3.63
CA GLU A 56 -0.31 -9.54 4.43
C GLU A 56 -1.24 -8.46 3.86
N ILE A 57 -2.53 -8.78 3.72
CA ILE A 57 -3.56 -7.78 3.40
C ILE A 57 -4.11 -7.26 4.73
N LEU A 58 -3.89 -5.98 4.98
CA LEU A 58 -4.37 -5.32 6.19
C LEU A 58 -5.83 -4.87 6.05
N GLY A 59 -6.28 -4.55 4.84
CA GLY A 59 -7.66 -4.15 4.55
C GLY A 59 -7.76 -3.19 3.37
N ILE A 60 -8.79 -2.34 3.40
CA ILE A 60 -9.05 -1.33 2.37
C ILE A 60 -8.88 0.09 2.93
N ASP A 61 -8.42 1.01 2.08
CA ASP A 61 -8.08 2.39 2.45
C ASP A 61 -9.14 3.12 3.27
N HIS A 62 -10.41 2.92 2.92
CA HIS A 62 -11.54 3.57 3.56
C HIS A 62 -11.59 3.36 5.09
N ASP A 63 -11.32 2.14 5.54
CA ASP A 63 -11.45 1.80 6.97
C ASP A 63 -10.31 2.42 7.77
N PHE A 64 -9.11 2.43 7.20
CA PHE A 64 -7.94 3.09 7.79
C PHE A 64 -8.11 4.60 7.88
N VAL A 65 -8.63 5.25 6.82
CA VAL A 65 -8.89 6.70 6.84
C VAL A 65 -10.00 7.05 7.84
N LYS A 66 -11.06 6.24 7.92
CA LYS A 66 -12.13 6.43 8.90
C LYS A 66 -11.59 6.31 10.33
N GLN A 67 -10.75 5.31 10.60
CA GLN A 67 -10.10 5.14 11.91
C GLN A 67 -9.14 6.29 12.23
N ALA A 68 -8.33 6.73 11.27
CA ALA A 68 -7.32 7.77 11.49
C ALA A 68 -7.92 9.19 11.61
N THR A 69 -9.02 9.49 10.90
CA THR A 69 -9.54 10.86 10.77
C THR A 69 -10.97 11.06 11.30
N GLY A 70 -11.66 9.97 11.65
CA GLY A 70 -13.09 9.97 11.96
C GLY A 70 -14.01 10.19 10.75
N LYS A 71 -13.45 10.44 9.55
CA LYS A 71 -14.20 10.75 8.34
C LYS A 71 -14.14 9.62 7.32
N ARG A 72 -15.30 9.29 6.76
CA ARG A 72 -15.45 8.41 5.59
C ARG A 72 -14.79 9.06 4.38
N SER A 73 -13.60 8.61 4.00
CA SER A 73 -12.87 9.10 2.82
C SER A 73 -11.92 8.02 2.30
N ARG A 74 -11.29 8.29 1.15
CA ARG A 74 -10.24 7.46 0.55
C ARG A 74 -8.87 8.05 0.86
N PHE A 75 -7.81 7.35 0.50
CA PHE A 75 -6.48 7.94 0.60
C PHE A 75 -6.35 9.22 -0.24
N LYS A 76 -5.67 10.21 0.34
CA LYS A 76 -5.36 11.48 -0.31
C LYS A 76 -3.87 11.60 -0.51
N LEU A 77 -3.49 12.14 -1.66
CA LEU A 77 -2.12 12.48 -1.96
C LEU A 77 -2.08 13.90 -2.50
N LYS A 78 -1.34 14.80 -1.82
CA LYS A 78 -1.27 16.22 -2.18
C LYS A 78 -2.67 16.85 -2.31
N GLY A 79 -3.54 16.54 -1.36
CA GLY A 79 -4.93 17.01 -1.28
C GLY A 79 -5.92 16.30 -2.23
N LYS A 80 -5.45 15.45 -3.16
CA LYS A 80 -6.29 14.78 -4.16
C LYS A 80 -6.66 13.37 -3.72
N ILE A 81 -7.94 13.04 -3.80
CA ILE A 81 -8.44 11.68 -3.54
C ILE A 81 -7.90 10.72 -4.61
N LYS A 82 -7.40 9.57 -4.16
CA LYS A 82 -6.96 8.47 -5.02
C LYS A 82 -8.09 7.45 -5.21
N TYR A 83 -7.98 6.65 -6.28
CA TYR A 83 -8.82 5.46 -6.44
C TYR A 83 -8.64 4.51 -5.24
N ALA A 84 -9.62 3.63 -5.04
CA ALA A 84 -9.58 2.64 -3.97
C ALA A 84 -8.24 1.88 -3.95
N ARG A 85 -7.67 1.74 -2.76
CA ARG A 85 -6.42 1.00 -2.53
C ARG A 85 -6.64 -0.15 -1.57
N ILE A 86 -5.94 -1.23 -1.81
CA ILE A 86 -5.73 -2.29 -0.82
C ILE A 86 -4.50 -1.91 -0.03
N VAL A 87 -4.57 -2.07 1.28
CA VAL A 87 -3.44 -1.83 2.17
C VAL A 87 -2.76 -3.16 2.45
N ILE A 88 -1.48 -3.24 2.12
CA ILE A 88 -0.67 -4.43 2.31
C ILE A 88 0.58 -4.13 3.14
N ARG A 89 1.20 -5.19 3.65
CA ARG A 89 2.49 -5.14 4.34
C ARG A 89 3.37 -6.31 3.91
N ASN A 90 4.66 -6.07 3.75
CA ASN A 90 5.62 -7.12 3.42
C ASN A 90 5.93 -7.94 4.68
N LYS A 91 5.56 -9.23 4.66
CA LYS A 91 5.76 -10.15 5.80
C LYS A 91 7.24 -10.44 6.06
N ARG A 92 8.09 -10.37 5.03
CA ARG A 92 9.51 -10.70 5.14
C ARG A 92 10.35 -9.63 5.83
N LEU A 93 9.78 -8.44 6.00
CA LEU A 93 10.42 -7.33 6.70
C LEU A 93 9.89 -7.17 8.13
N GLN A 94 8.94 -8.01 8.54
CA GLN A 94 8.51 -8.09 9.94
C GLN A 94 9.52 -8.96 10.68
N THR A 95 10.16 -8.40 11.71
CA THR A 95 11.08 -9.12 12.60
C THR A 95 10.29 -9.79 13.71
#